data_AF-A0A6V8KRF3-F1
#
_entry.id   AF-A0A6V8KRF3-F1
#
_cell.length_a   1.000
_cell.length_b   1.000
_cell.length_c   1.000
_cell.angle_alpha   90.00
_cell.angle_beta   90.00
_cell.angle_gamma   90.00
#
_symmetry.space_group_name_H-M   'P 1'
#
loop_
_entity.id
_entity.type
_entity.pdbx_description
1 polymer ?
#
loop_
_entity_poly.entity_id
_entity_poly.type
_entity_poly.pdbx_seq_one_letter_code
_entity_poly.pdbx_strand_id
1 'polypeptide(L)'
;MSVNAHVLEAFGHWLGSAARDAERYRAAAVRLSGWLVAQQQPDGSWTDRWHASPFYATACCVQALSRFGYGDEAEAAIGRAVEWVLANRRPDGSWGWWRTTDEETAYAMRILLTITSGRSEEAIAGGYRHLSEAIRAGSVVGSGDPPMWHDKDLYSPLAIVHAAVLAALHQAQRLFS
;
A
#
# COMPACT_ATOMS: atom_id res chain seq x y z
N MET A 1 8.77 5.83 -7.90
CA MET A 1 7.40 6.02 -7.40
C MET A 1 7.34 6.18 -5.89
N SER A 2 7.83 5.22 -5.10
CA SER A 2 7.72 5.22 -3.62
C SER A 2 8.32 6.46 -2.97
N VAL A 3 9.47 6.94 -3.48
CA VAL A 3 10.13 8.17 -2.99
C VAL A 3 9.21 9.39 -3.11
N ASN A 4 8.53 9.58 -4.25
CA ASN A 4 7.61 10.71 -4.43
C ASN A 4 6.35 10.57 -3.56
N ALA A 5 5.90 9.34 -3.30
CA ALA A 5 4.82 9.09 -2.34
C ALA A 5 5.22 9.48 -0.91
N HIS A 6 6.40 9.07 -0.42
CA HIS A 6 6.90 9.46 0.90
C HIS A 6 7.15 10.98 1.01
N VAL A 7 7.58 11.62 -0.08
CA VAL A 7 7.72 13.09 -0.12
C VAL A 7 6.34 13.77 0.00
N LEU A 8 5.31 13.26 -0.67
CA LEU A 8 3.95 13.76 -0.53
C LEU A 8 3.44 13.58 0.91
N GLU A 9 3.74 12.44 1.55
CA GLU A 9 3.40 12.22 2.96
C GLU A 9 4.09 13.20 3.91
N ALA A 10 5.39 13.41 3.72
CA ALA A 10 6.18 14.33 4.53
C ALA A 10 5.65 15.78 4.44
N PHE A 11 5.32 16.24 3.22
CA PHE A 11 4.73 17.56 3.02
C PHE A 11 3.32 17.67 3.61
N GLY A 12 2.51 16.63 3.47
CA GLY A 12 1.17 16.56 4.03
C GLY A 12 1.14 16.63 5.56
N HIS A 13 2.01 15.87 6.23
CA HIS A 13 2.16 15.95 7.69
C HIS A 13 2.65 17.33 8.16
N TRP A 14 3.55 17.98 7.42
CA TRP A 14 4.04 19.31 7.76
C TRP A 14 2.95 20.39 7.65
N LEU A 15 2.12 20.34 6.61
CA LEU A 15 0.95 21.22 6.42
C LEU A 15 -0.07 21.13 7.57
N GLY A 16 -0.22 19.96 8.18
CA GLY A 16 -1.08 19.77 9.37
C GLY A 16 -0.50 20.33 10.67
N SER A 17 0.79 20.67 10.70
CA SER A 17 1.54 21.04 11.92
C SER A 17 2.10 22.47 11.93
N ALA A 18 2.27 23.13 10.79
CA ALA A 18 2.90 24.45 10.69
C ALA A 18 2.16 25.40 9.73
N ALA A 19 1.80 26.60 10.21
CA ALA A 19 1.06 27.61 9.46
C ALA A 19 1.92 28.51 8.54
N ARG A 20 3.25 28.52 8.69
CA ARG A 20 4.14 29.27 7.77
C ARG A 20 4.36 28.45 6.50
N ASP A 21 4.34 29.10 5.33
CA ASP A 21 4.52 28.51 3.99
C ASP A 21 3.45 27.51 3.50
N ALA A 22 2.30 27.39 4.19
CA ALA A 22 1.25 26.42 3.85
C ALA A 22 0.79 26.46 2.38
N GLU A 23 0.79 27.65 1.75
CA GLU A 23 0.46 27.80 0.34
C GLU A 23 1.46 27.11 -0.60
N ARG A 24 2.76 27.26 -0.33
CA ARG A 24 3.83 26.67 -1.13
C ARG A 24 3.81 25.14 -1.06
N TYR A 25 3.60 24.60 0.14
CA TYR A 25 3.52 23.16 0.35
C TYR A 25 2.22 22.57 -0.22
N ARG A 26 1.09 23.30 -0.16
CA ARG A 26 -0.15 22.88 -0.83
C ARG A 26 0.03 22.82 -2.34
N ALA A 27 0.64 23.85 -2.95
CA ALA A 27 0.92 23.84 -4.38
C ALA A 27 1.88 22.69 -4.77
N ALA A 28 2.86 22.35 -3.92
CA ALA A 28 3.72 21.19 -4.12
C ALA A 28 2.95 19.87 -4.01
N ALA A 29 2.07 19.72 -3.01
CA ALA A 29 1.26 18.53 -2.80
C ALA A 29 0.27 18.30 -3.96
N VAL A 30 -0.38 19.35 -4.47
CA VAL A 30 -1.24 19.27 -5.67
C VAL A 30 -0.46 18.78 -6.89
N ARG A 31 0.72 19.36 -7.17
CA ARG A 31 1.56 18.92 -8.29
C ARG A 31 2.03 17.48 -8.14
N LEU A 32 2.42 17.08 -6.92
CA LEU A 32 2.83 15.70 -6.65
C LEU A 32 1.66 14.72 -6.78
N SER A 33 0.46 15.09 -6.30
CA SER A 33 -0.75 14.29 -6.48
C SER A 33 -1.05 14.07 -7.97
N GLY A 34 -1.08 15.14 -8.78
CA GLY A 34 -1.28 15.02 -10.22
C GLY A 34 -0.20 14.18 -10.91
N TRP A 35 1.06 14.33 -10.48
CA TRP A 35 2.15 13.50 -10.99
C TRP A 35 1.96 12.01 -10.64
N LEU A 36 1.60 11.67 -9.39
CA LEU A 36 1.34 10.28 -9.00
C LEU A 36 0.21 9.67 -9.83
N VAL A 37 -0.89 10.39 -10.03
CA VAL A 37 -2.02 9.96 -10.88
C VAL A 37 -1.57 9.70 -12.31
N ALA A 38 -0.77 10.61 -12.89
CA ALA A 38 -0.27 10.47 -14.26
C ALA A 38 0.74 9.32 -14.45
N GLN A 39 1.30 8.78 -13.37
CA GLN A 39 2.22 7.65 -13.40
C GLN A 39 1.54 6.29 -13.13
N GLN A 40 0.23 6.28 -12.87
CA GLN A 40 -0.51 5.03 -12.70
C GLN A 40 -0.48 4.22 -13.99
N GLN A 41 -0.27 2.92 -13.87
CA GLN A 41 -0.32 2.00 -15.00
C GLN A 41 -1.76 1.80 -15.48
N PRO A 42 -1.96 1.39 -16.75
CA PRO A 42 -3.31 1.16 -17.30
C PRO A 42 -4.14 0.14 -16.51
N ASP A 43 -3.49 -0.81 -15.83
CA ASP A 43 -4.14 -1.83 -15.01
C ASP A 43 -4.54 -1.32 -13.61
N GLY A 44 -4.15 -0.11 -13.23
CA GLY A 44 -4.41 0.49 -11.92
C GLY A 44 -3.26 0.40 -10.91
N SER A 45 -2.16 -0.29 -11.24
CA SER A 45 -1.00 -0.41 -10.35
C SER A 45 0.00 0.73 -10.48
N TRP A 46 0.97 0.75 -9.58
CA TRP A 46 2.23 1.45 -9.74
C TRP A 46 3.40 0.49 -9.58
N THR A 47 4.53 0.84 -10.18
CA THR A 47 5.80 0.12 -10.02
C THR A 47 6.85 1.04 -9.41
N ASP A 48 7.86 0.48 -8.75
CA ASP A 48 8.95 1.26 -8.19
C ASP A 48 10.30 0.65 -8.51
N ARG A 49 11.35 1.48 -8.53
CA ARG A 49 12.71 1.03 -8.81
C ARG A 49 13.40 0.38 -7.60
N TRP A 50 12.84 0.54 -6.41
CA TRP A 50 13.44 0.08 -5.16
C TRP A 50 12.80 -1.19 -4.62
N HIS A 51 11.72 -1.66 -5.24
CA HIS A 51 10.97 -2.82 -4.80
C HIS A 51 10.41 -3.58 -6.01
N ALA A 52 10.61 -4.89 -6.04
CA ALA A 52 10.18 -5.74 -7.15
C ALA A 52 8.65 -5.87 -7.24
N SER A 53 7.95 -5.78 -6.10
CA SER A 53 6.49 -5.90 -6.06
C SER A 53 5.77 -4.61 -6.44
N PRO A 54 4.79 -4.67 -7.37
CA PRO A 54 3.86 -3.58 -7.62
C PRO A 54 2.90 -3.32 -6.45
N PHE A 55 2.66 -4.29 -5.55
CA PHE A 55 1.81 -4.08 -4.37
C PHE A 55 2.41 -3.04 -3.42
N TYR A 56 3.74 -3.07 -3.21
CA TYR A 56 4.43 -2.06 -2.40
C TYR A 56 4.26 -0.65 -2.98
N ALA A 57 4.61 -0.48 -4.26
CA ALA A 57 4.55 0.81 -4.93
C ALA A 57 3.11 1.37 -4.97
N THR A 58 2.14 0.50 -5.25
CA THR A 58 0.71 0.84 -5.26
C THR A 58 0.24 1.25 -3.87
N ALA A 59 0.60 0.51 -2.81
CA ALA A 59 0.21 0.85 -1.43
C ALA A 59 0.79 2.20 -0.99
N CYS A 60 2.05 2.50 -1.31
CA CYS A 60 2.64 3.81 -1.05
C CYS A 60 1.88 4.94 -1.78
N CYS A 61 1.58 4.77 -3.07
CA CYS A 61 0.88 5.80 -3.84
C CYS A 61 -0.56 6.00 -3.35
N VAL A 62 -1.29 4.92 -3.08
CA VAL A 62 -2.65 4.95 -2.54
C VAL A 62 -2.69 5.64 -1.18
N GLN A 63 -1.76 5.32 -0.27
CA GLN A 63 -1.69 5.96 1.04
C GLN A 63 -1.42 7.47 0.94
N ALA A 64 -0.52 7.88 0.03
CA ALA A 64 -0.21 9.28 -0.17
C ALA A 64 -1.39 10.04 -0.80
N LEU A 65 -2.06 9.45 -1.81
CA LEU A 65 -3.24 10.02 -2.45
C LEU A 65 -4.46 10.04 -1.52
N SER A 66 -4.64 9.03 -0.65
CA SER A 66 -5.80 8.99 0.26
C SER A 66 -5.74 10.06 1.34
N ARG A 67 -4.52 10.51 1.70
CA ARG A 67 -4.30 11.54 2.73
C ARG A 67 -4.12 12.94 2.16
N PHE A 68 -3.48 13.03 1.00
CA PHE A 68 -2.98 14.30 0.45
C PHE A 68 -3.24 14.43 -1.07
N GLY A 69 -4.05 13.54 -1.63
CA GLY A 69 -4.53 13.67 -3.00
C GLY A 69 -5.52 14.82 -3.12
N TYR A 70 -5.56 15.44 -4.30
CA TYR A 70 -6.44 16.57 -4.58
C TYR A 70 -7.32 16.26 -5.78
N GLY A 71 -8.63 16.48 -5.62
CA GLY A 71 -9.64 16.35 -6.67
C GLY A 71 -10.05 14.92 -7.00
N ASP A 72 -11.09 14.80 -7.84
CA ASP A 72 -11.76 13.55 -8.20
C ASP A 72 -10.82 12.56 -8.91
N GLU A 73 -9.77 13.06 -9.56
CA GLU A 73 -8.77 12.25 -10.25
C GLU A 73 -7.96 11.36 -9.29
N ALA A 74 -7.68 11.86 -8.07
CA ALA A 74 -6.99 11.10 -7.05
C ALA A 74 -7.89 9.97 -6.50
N GLU A 75 -9.17 10.28 -6.25
CA GLU A 75 -10.16 9.27 -5.82
C GLU A 75 -10.35 8.19 -6.90
N ALA A 76 -10.46 8.60 -8.16
CA ALA A 76 -10.56 7.67 -9.29
C ALA A 76 -9.30 6.79 -9.42
N ALA A 77 -8.12 7.35 -9.17
CA ALA A 77 -6.86 6.59 -9.18
C ALA A 77 -6.82 5.55 -8.05
N ILE A 78 -7.28 5.90 -6.84
CA ILE A 78 -7.40 4.94 -5.74
C ILE A 78 -8.43 3.86 -6.09
N GLY A 79 -9.57 4.21 -6.68
CA GLY A 79 -10.57 3.25 -7.15
C GLY A 79 -10.00 2.22 -8.14
N ARG A 80 -9.21 2.67 -9.12
CA ARG A 80 -8.50 1.78 -10.05
C ARG A 80 -7.50 0.86 -9.34
N ALA A 81 -6.80 1.37 -8.32
CA ALA A 81 -5.87 0.57 -7.53
C ALA A 81 -6.59 -0.52 -6.72
N VAL A 82 -7.76 -0.20 -6.17
CA VAL A 82 -8.61 -1.17 -5.45
C VAL A 82 -9.09 -2.28 -6.39
N GLU A 83 -9.58 -1.92 -7.58
CA GLU A 83 -9.98 -2.94 -8.56
C GLU A 83 -8.81 -3.81 -9.03
N TRP A 84 -7.62 -3.22 -9.21
CA TRP A 84 -6.40 -3.98 -9.49
C TRP A 84 -6.09 -4.99 -8.39
N VAL A 85 -6.14 -4.59 -7.12
CA VAL A 85 -5.92 -5.51 -5.99
C VAL A 85 -6.97 -6.61 -5.96
N LEU A 86 -8.24 -6.29 -6.13
CA LEU A 86 -9.32 -7.28 -6.16
C LEU A 86 -9.14 -8.28 -7.31
N ALA A 87 -8.72 -7.82 -8.49
CA ALA A 87 -8.47 -8.66 -9.65
C ALA A 87 -7.27 -9.60 -9.50
N ASN A 88 -6.28 -9.22 -8.67
CA ASN A 88 -5.06 -10.01 -8.44
C ASN A 88 -5.10 -10.82 -7.13
N ARG A 89 -6.28 -10.96 -6.50
CA ARG A 89 -6.48 -11.81 -5.32
C ARG A 89 -6.31 -13.29 -5.69
N ARG A 90 -5.52 -14.03 -4.90
CA ARG A 90 -5.36 -15.47 -5.08
C ARG A 90 -6.53 -16.27 -4.49
N PRO A 91 -6.75 -17.54 -4.91
CA PRO A 91 -7.83 -18.37 -4.37
C PRO A 91 -7.79 -18.60 -2.86
N ASP A 92 -6.60 -18.59 -2.25
CA ASP A 92 -6.41 -18.70 -0.80
C ASP A 92 -6.69 -17.39 -0.03
N GLY A 93 -6.95 -16.30 -0.75
CA GLY A 93 -7.21 -14.98 -0.19
C GLY A 93 -5.96 -14.14 0.05
N SER A 94 -4.78 -14.61 -0.35
CA SER A 94 -3.51 -13.88 -0.26
C SER A 94 -3.19 -13.10 -1.54
N TRP A 95 -2.07 -12.35 -1.51
CA TRP A 95 -1.52 -11.67 -2.68
C TRP A 95 -0.03 -11.95 -2.83
N GLY A 96 0.46 -11.79 -4.06
CA GLY A 96 1.88 -11.65 -4.33
C GLY A 96 2.23 -11.80 -5.80
N TRP A 97 3.30 -11.12 -6.24
CA TRP A 97 3.64 -10.97 -7.65
C TRP A 97 4.13 -12.27 -8.30
N TRP A 98 4.98 -13.02 -7.60
CA TRP A 98 5.48 -14.32 -8.08
C TRP A 98 4.81 -15.48 -7.35
N ARG A 99 4.81 -15.42 -6.03
CA ARG A 99 4.13 -16.35 -5.13
C ARG A 99 3.45 -15.57 -4.02
N THR A 100 2.60 -16.24 -3.26
CA THR A 100 2.04 -15.66 -2.04
C THR A 100 3.15 -15.18 -1.13
N THR A 101 3.04 -13.96 -0.63
CA THR A 101 3.92 -13.40 0.39
C THR A 101 3.12 -12.69 1.47
N ASP A 102 3.67 -12.68 2.68
CA ASP A 102 3.07 -11.96 3.80
C ASP A 102 3.14 -10.44 3.58
N GLU A 103 4.26 -9.97 3.04
CA GLU A 103 4.52 -8.56 2.73
C GLU A 103 3.49 -8.00 1.73
N GLU A 104 3.28 -8.67 0.60
CA GLU A 104 2.36 -8.19 -0.44
C GLU A 104 0.90 -8.34 -0.03
N THR A 105 0.58 -9.37 0.75
CA THR A 105 -0.76 -9.53 1.35
C THR A 105 -1.09 -8.37 2.28
N ALA A 106 -0.13 -7.93 3.10
CA ALA A 106 -0.34 -6.75 3.95
C ALA A 106 -0.53 -5.46 3.13
N TYR A 107 0.25 -5.26 2.07
CA TYR A 107 0.08 -4.09 1.19
C TYR A 107 -1.26 -4.08 0.47
N ALA A 108 -1.70 -5.23 -0.06
CA ALA A 108 -3.01 -5.40 -0.67
C ALA A 108 -4.14 -5.05 0.31
N MET A 109 -4.09 -5.58 1.53
CA MET A 109 -5.07 -5.25 2.57
C MET A 109 -5.12 -3.74 2.86
N ARG A 110 -3.96 -3.08 2.95
CA ARG A 110 -3.89 -1.63 3.20
C ARG A 110 -4.48 -0.78 2.08
N ILE A 111 -4.39 -1.23 0.83
CA ILE A 111 -5.08 -0.61 -0.31
C ILE A 111 -6.59 -0.81 -0.19
N LEU A 112 -7.05 -2.04 0.08
CA LEU A 112 -8.49 -2.32 0.20
C LEU A 112 -9.15 -1.56 1.37
N LEU A 113 -8.37 -1.26 2.41
CA LEU A 113 -8.80 -0.47 3.57
C LEU A 113 -9.04 1.02 3.25
N THR A 114 -8.64 1.55 2.09
CA THR A 114 -8.88 2.97 1.74
C THR A 114 -10.27 3.21 1.16
N ILE A 115 -10.84 2.22 0.45
CA ILE A 115 -12.21 2.28 -0.07
C ILE A 115 -12.92 0.98 0.28
N THR A 116 -13.71 1.04 1.36
CA THR A 116 -14.43 -0.11 1.87
C THR A 116 -15.69 -0.35 1.03
N SER A 117 -15.84 -1.58 0.56
CA SER A 117 -17.02 -2.10 -0.14
C SER A 117 -17.22 -3.56 0.30
N GLY A 118 -18.38 -4.16 0.04
CA GLY A 118 -18.60 -5.58 0.39
C GLY A 118 -17.57 -6.54 -0.24
N ARG A 119 -17.11 -6.25 -1.47
CA ARG A 119 -16.02 -6.99 -2.13
C ARG A 119 -14.68 -6.77 -1.42
N SER A 120 -14.40 -5.54 -0.98
CA SER A 120 -13.19 -5.20 -0.23
C SER A 120 -13.17 -5.92 1.13
N GLU A 121 -14.29 -5.95 1.86
CA GLU A 121 -14.39 -6.59 3.17
C GLU A 121 -14.14 -8.10 3.11
N GLU A 122 -14.74 -8.79 2.12
CA GLU A 122 -14.51 -10.23 1.92
C GLU A 122 -13.04 -10.52 1.57
N ALA A 123 -12.45 -9.70 0.71
CA ALA A 123 -11.05 -9.81 0.33
C ALA A 123 -10.12 -9.55 1.53
N ILE A 124 -10.38 -8.52 2.34
CA ILE A 124 -9.65 -8.21 3.57
C ILE A 124 -9.75 -9.37 4.56
N ALA A 125 -10.92 -10.00 4.71
CA ALA A 125 -11.08 -11.15 5.60
C ALA A 125 -10.23 -12.36 5.18
N GLY A 126 -10.07 -12.58 3.86
CA GLY A 126 -9.15 -13.58 3.31
C GLY A 126 -7.69 -13.31 3.69
N GLY A 127 -7.19 -12.10 3.40
CA GLY A 127 -5.81 -11.70 3.73
C GLY A 127 -5.55 -11.71 5.24
N TYR A 128 -6.54 -11.26 6.03
CA TYR A 128 -6.47 -11.28 7.49
C TYR A 128 -6.28 -12.69 8.04
N ARG A 129 -6.99 -13.68 7.48
CA ARG A 129 -6.86 -15.08 7.87
C ARG A 129 -5.45 -15.60 7.57
N HIS A 130 -4.96 -15.39 6.35
CA HIS A 130 -3.61 -15.78 5.92
C HIS A 130 -2.54 -15.22 6.87
N LEU A 131 -2.54 -13.90 7.10
CA LEU A 131 -1.55 -13.25 7.98
C LEU A 131 -1.68 -13.66 9.44
N SER A 132 -2.91 -13.89 9.93
CA SER A 132 -3.13 -14.37 11.30
C SER A 132 -2.57 -15.78 11.51
N GLU A 133 -2.71 -16.66 10.51
CA GLU A 133 -2.14 -18.00 10.52
C GLU A 133 -0.61 -17.96 10.51
N ALA A 134 -0.01 -17.10 9.66
CA ALA A 134 1.43 -16.89 9.61
C ALA A 134 2.00 -16.46 10.99
N ILE A 135 1.34 -15.52 11.69
CA ILE A 135 1.75 -15.12 13.04
C ILE A 135 1.61 -16.26 14.05
N ARG A 136 0.51 -17.02 14.00
CA ARG A 136 0.26 -18.14 14.94
C ARG A 136 1.25 -19.28 14.76
N ALA A 137 1.74 -19.51 13.54
CA ALA A 137 2.74 -20.53 13.26
C ALA A 137 4.08 -20.28 13.96
N GLY A 138 4.31 -19.06 14.48
CA GLY A 138 5.50 -18.71 15.27
C GLY A 138 6.77 -18.52 14.43
N SER A 139 6.68 -18.61 13.11
CA SER A 139 7.75 -18.20 12.20
C SER A 139 7.84 -16.68 12.13
N VAL A 140 9.05 -16.17 11.87
CA VAL A 140 9.22 -14.75 11.55
C VAL A 140 8.47 -14.50 10.23
N VAL A 141 7.51 -13.59 10.24
CA VAL A 141 6.71 -13.24 9.07
C VAL A 141 7.64 -12.79 7.94
N GLY A 142 7.41 -13.29 6.73
CA GLY A 142 8.29 -13.05 5.60
C GLY A 142 9.63 -13.80 5.60
N SER A 143 9.95 -14.62 6.62
CA SER A 143 11.23 -15.37 6.64
C SER A 143 11.35 -16.47 5.59
N GLY A 144 10.22 -16.88 4.99
CA GLY A 144 10.16 -17.79 3.84
C GLY A 144 9.85 -17.11 2.51
N ASP A 145 9.69 -15.79 2.50
CA ASP A 145 9.31 -15.02 1.31
C ASP A 145 10.54 -14.67 0.45
N PRO A 146 10.36 -14.50 -0.87
CA PRO A 146 11.46 -14.11 -1.73
C PRO A 146 11.88 -12.68 -1.37
N PRO A 147 13.18 -12.34 -1.44
CA PRO A 147 13.61 -10.97 -1.25
C PRO A 147 13.09 -10.09 -2.38
N MET A 148 12.58 -8.91 -2.05
CA MET A 148 11.93 -8.00 -3.00
C MET A 148 12.50 -6.58 -3.00
N TRP A 149 13.34 -6.22 -2.03
CA TRP A 149 13.93 -4.89 -1.94
C TRP A 149 15.21 -4.80 -2.76
N HIS A 150 15.33 -3.78 -3.60
CA HIS A 150 16.50 -3.61 -4.49
C HIS A 150 17.63 -2.86 -3.77
N ASP A 151 18.80 -3.51 -3.66
CA ASP A 151 20.10 -2.88 -3.41
C ASP A 151 21.09 -3.39 -4.49
N LYS A 152 22.34 -3.75 -4.12
CA LYS A 152 23.25 -4.50 -5.00
C LYS A 152 22.66 -5.84 -5.45
N ASP A 153 21.91 -6.48 -4.56
CA ASP A 153 21.11 -7.67 -4.77
C ASP A 153 19.72 -7.47 -4.13
N LEU A 154 18.81 -8.44 -4.32
CA LEU A 154 17.53 -8.45 -3.63
C LEU A 154 17.71 -8.81 -2.15
N TYR A 155 17.06 -8.07 -1.24
CA TYR A 155 17.05 -8.38 0.20
C TYR A 155 15.65 -8.30 0.85
N SER A 156 15.54 -8.80 2.08
CA SER A 156 14.29 -8.82 2.88
C SER A 156 14.49 -8.11 4.23
N PRO A 157 14.01 -6.87 4.40
CA PRO A 157 14.05 -6.18 5.69
C PRO A 157 12.94 -6.70 6.62
N LEU A 158 13.16 -7.84 7.27
CA LEU A 158 12.13 -8.56 8.05
C LEU A 158 11.40 -7.70 9.08
N ALA A 159 12.07 -6.75 9.74
CA ALA A 159 11.44 -5.84 10.69
C ALA A 159 10.40 -4.90 10.02
N ILE A 160 10.67 -4.45 8.80
CA ILE A 160 9.75 -3.61 8.02
C ILE A 160 8.54 -4.45 7.58
N VAL A 161 8.79 -5.67 7.10
CA VAL A 161 7.73 -6.62 6.73
C VAL A 161 6.82 -6.92 7.91
N HIS A 162 7.40 -7.24 9.07
CA HIS A 162 6.65 -7.47 10.30
C HIS A 162 5.79 -6.28 10.69
N ALA A 163 6.34 -5.06 10.64
CA ALA A 163 5.58 -3.86 10.95
C ALA A 163 4.41 -3.63 9.98
N ALA A 164 4.61 -3.88 8.68
CA ALA A 164 3.56 -3.75 7.67
C ALA A 164 2.42 -4.75 7.90
N VAL A 165 2.75 -6.00 8.22
CA VAL A 165 1.77 -7.05 8.56
C VAL A 165 0.97 -6.70 9.81
N LEU A 166 1.65 -6.29 10.89
CA LEU A 166 0.97 -5.90 12.13
C LEU A 166 0.05 -4.69 11.92
N ALA A 167 0.48 -3.70 11.13
CA ALA A 167 -0.35 -2.55 10.80
C ALA A 167 -1.61 -2.96 10.02
N ALA A 168 -1.47 -3.80 8.99
CA ALA A 168 -2.60 -4.29 8.20
C ALA A 168 -3.60 -5.07 9.06
N LEU A 169 -3.13 -5.97 9.93
CA LEU A 169 -3.97 -6.73 10.85
C LEU A 169 -4.70 -5.81 11.84
N HIS A 170 -3.99 -4.86 12.43
CA HIS A 170 -4.59 -3.94 13.40
C HIS A 170 -5.68 -3.04 12.77
N GLN A 171 -5.45 -2.55 11.54
CA GLN A 171 -6.44 -1.76 10.82
C GLN A 171 -7.66 -2.60 10.43
N ALA A 172 -7.46 -3.84 9.97
CA ALA A 172 -8.55 -4.74 9.61
C ALA A 172 -9.39 -5.17 10.82
N GLN A 173 -8.79 -5.36 12.00
CA GLN A 173 -9.55 -5.69 13.23
C GLN A 173 -10.64 -4.65 13.54
N ARG A 174 -10.38 -3.37 13.27
CA ARG A 174 -11.33 -2.29 13.51
C ARG A 174 -12.52 -2.28 12.55
N LEU A 175 -12.44 -3.01 11.43
CA LEU A 175 -13.58 -3.22 10.53
C LEU A 175 -14.50 -4.35 10.99
N PHE A 176 -13.97 -5.32 11.76
CA PHE A 176 -14.72 -6.49 12.21
C PHE A 176 -15.30 -6.35 13.63
N SER A 177 -14.99 -5.25 14.32
CA SER A 177 -15.46 -4.89 15.66
C SER A 177 -16.70 -4.00 15.61
#